data_AF-A0A2I2A5M8-F1
#
_entry.id   AF-A0A2I2A5M8-F1
#
_cell.length_a   1.000
_cell.length_b   1.000
_cell.length_c   1.000
_cell.angle_alpha   90.00
_cell.angle_beta   90.00
_cell.angle_gamma   90.00
#
_symmetry.space_group_name_H-M   'P 1'
#
loop_
_entity.id
_entity.type
_entity.pdbx_description
1 polymer ?
#
loop_
_entity_poly.entity_id
_entity_poly.type
_entity_poly.pdbx_seq_one_letter_code
_entity_poly.pdbx_strand_id
1 'polypeptide(L)'
;MSEQSVDILWVLFSAVLVALMQPGFTALEAGATRAKNSISTAIKNLSDFLIAFLVFVFFGASMMLGNSLNGWFSWQPLFFYHDSLTDLTLVLFHAMFASTAVTIISGAIAERTKYVAYILIALIVSLFIYPIQAHWIWHEAGWLAQLGFIDFAGSTVVHSVGGWAALAAILIIGPRIGRFDETADSHRFEQANLAHSALGVFLIWLGWIGFNGGSVLALNVLTGQVILNTMIAGAVGGISGLIISRILTGYYQVGSIMYGILSGLVAITASAHLASPFAAILIGFVGYLAYLWGQVVLAKLKIDDAIEAVPVHLFAGIAGTLAIPFLQTDHPLVEQLQIQLLGIVSVGMLSFCVTFAALWLINRIMPLRVSETDEILGLNISEHQASTSMFDLAHAMNIQATNQDFSKRIMIEPYSDASVIAAYYNNVTQAFNQISSEKEELIAETIHVANYDLLTGLAKRRLLVTELDKSLLRLKRQPQTNALFFIDLDGFKNVNDVHGHDAGDYLLKEAAKRIQASIRKVDLAARFGGDEFVILLEGIQNDSYAATVADKIIAAMQLDIELPCGEVVTISASVGLTLFDDQCHCSVDDLLKRADQAMYTAKKRGKSQWVIY
;
A
#
# COMPACT_ATOMS: atom_id res chain seq x y z
N MET A 1 -9.42 -36.45 -45.07
CA MET A 1 -8.96 -36.92 -43.74
C MET A 1 -9.75 -38.16 -43.37
N SER A 2 -9.16 -39.13 -42.68
CA SER A 2 -9.93 -40.25 -42.11
C SER A 2 -10.79 -39.75 -40.94
N GLU A 3 -11.86 -40.48 -40.58
CA GLU A 3 -12.72 -40.15 -39.42
C GLU A 3 -11.90 -40.04 -38.14
N GLN A 4 -11.03 -41.03 -37.87
CA GLN A 4 -10.09 -41.00 -36.75
C GLN A 4 -9.16 -39.77 -36.76
N SER A 5 -8.71 -39.32 -37.94
CA SER A 5 -7.90 -38.10 -38.03
C SER A 5 -8.69 -36.82 -37.73
N VAL A 6 -9.99 -36.81 -38.02
CA VAL A 6 -10.89 -35.68 -37.69
C VAL A 6 -11.15 -35.65 -36.18
N ASP A 7 -11.38 -36.81 -35.57
CA ASP A 7 -11.57 -36.94 -34.12
C ASP A 7 -10.32 -36.49 -33.35
N ILE A 8 -9.14 -36.96 -33.76
CA ILE A 8 -7.86 -36.52 -33.19
C ILE A 8 -7.68 -35.00 -33.34
N LEU A 9 -7.97 -34.44 -34.52
CA LEU A 9 -7.87 -32.99 -34.73
C LEU A 9 -8.83 -32.23 -33.80
N TRP A 10 -10.05 -32.73 -33.61
CA TRP A 10 -11.02 -32.14 -32.70
C TRP A 10 -10.54 -32.16 -31.25
N VAL A 11 -10.00 -33.28 -30.77
CA VAL A 11 -9.48 -33.38 -29.39
C VAL A 11 -8.24 -32.49 -29.20
N LEU A 12 -7.33 -32.41 -30.18
CA LEU A 12 -6.20 -31.47 -30.13
C LEU A 12 -6.67 -30.02 -30.08
N PHE A 13 -7.63 -29.65 -30.92
CA PHE A 13 -8.21 -28.31 -30.90
C PHE A 13 -8.92 -28.03 -29.57
N SER A 14 -9.63 -29.02 -29.04
CA SER A 14 -10.27 -28.94 -27.73
C SER A 14 -9.25 -28.75 -26.61
N ALA A 15 -8.09 -29.41 -26.66
CA ALA A 15 -7.01 -29.19 -25.71
C ALA A 15 -6.49 -27.75 -25.76
N VAL A 16 -6.36 -27.14 -26.94
CA VAL A 16 -6.01 -25.71 -27.09
C VAL A 16 -7.08 -24.80 -26.48
N LEU A 17 -8.37 -25.13 -26.67
CA LEU A 17 -9.47 -24.39 -26.04
C LEU A 17 -9.44 -24.53 -24.51
N VAL A 18 -9.15 -25.71 -23.96
CA VAL A 18 -8.99 -25.86 -22.50
C VAL A 18 -7.76 -25.11 -22.00
N ALA A 19 -6.66 -25.10 -22.76
CA ALA A 19 -5.49 -24.28 -22.44
C ALA A 19 -5.84 -22.78 -22.36
N LEU A 20 -6.78 -22.30 -23.19
CA LEU A 20 -7.27 -20.92 -23.16
C LEU A 20 -8.02 -20.57 -21.86
N MET A 21 -8.48 -21.56 -21.09
CA MET A 21 -9.04 -21.30 -19.76
C MET A 21 -7.98 -20.74 -18.80
N GLN A 22 -6.70 -21.07 -18.96
CA GLN A 22 -5.61 -20.61 -18.08
C GLN A 22 -5.42 -19.09 -18.05
N PRO A 23 -5.28 -18.39 -19.20
CA PRO A 23 -5.31 -16.92 -19.20
C PRO A 23 -6.68 -16.38 -18.76
N GLY A 24 -7.75 -17.15 -18.91
CA GLY A 24 -9.07 -16.82 -18.37
C GLY A 24 -9.12 -16.81 -16.84
N PHE A 25 -8.58 -17.84 -16.17
CA PHE A 25 -8.43 -17.89 -14.71
C PHE A 25 -7.50 -16.78 -14.24
N THR A 26 -6.38 -16.57 -14.93
CA THR A 26 -5.45 -15.46 -14.64
C THR A 26 -6.19 -14.11 -14.62
N ALA A 27 -6.99 -13.82 -15.65
CA ALA A 27 -7.73 -12.57 -15.75
C ALA A 27 -8.87 -12.46 -14.72
N LEU A 28 -9.60 -13.56 -14.49
CA LEU A 28 -10.64 -13.65 -13.46
C LEU A 28 -10.08 -13.32 -12.09
N GLU A 29 -9.05 -14.06 -11.67
CA GLU A 29 -8.47 -13.98 -10.34
C GLU A 29 -7.72 -12.66 -10.11
N ALA A 30 -6.89 -12.23 -11.05
CA ALA A 30 -6.16 -10.96 -10.92
C ALA A 30 -7.10 -9.75 -10.87
N GLY A 31 -8.25 -9.82 -11.56
CA GLY A 31 -9.29 -8.79 -11.52
C GLY A 31 -10.15 -8.83 -10.25
N ALA A 32 -10.43 -10.03 -9.71
CA ALA A 32 -11.32 -10.23 -8.57
C ALA A 32 -10.61 -10.06 -7.21
N THR A 33 -9.28 -10.19 -7.19
CA THR A 33 -8.45 -9.88 -6.02
C THR A 33 -8.19 -8.38 -5.88
N ARG A 34 -7.69 -7.94 -4.72
CA ARG A 34 -7.30 -6.54 -4.48
C ARG A 34 -6.12 -6.14 -5.36
N ALA A 35 -6.08 -4.89 -5.82
CA ALA A 35 -5.05 -4.38 -6.74
C ALA A 35 -3.61 -4.60 -6.27
N LYS A 36 -3.35 -4.54 -4.95
CA LYS A 36 -2.04 -4.81 -4.34
C LYS A 36 -1.54 -6.27 -4.46
N ASN A 37 -2.37 -7.18 -4.99
CA ASN A 37 -2.09 -8.61 -5.12
C ASN A 37 -2.26 -9.15 -6.54
N SER A 38 -2.69 -8.33 -7.51
CA SER A 38 -3.01 -8.78 -8.88
C SER A 38 -1.84 -9.45 -9.60
N ILE A 39 -0.61 -8.94 -9.44
CA ILE A 39 0.61 -9.50 -10.05
C ILE A 39 0.98 -10.82 -9.38
N SER A 40 0.88 -10.89 -8.05
CA SER A 40 1.08 -12.15 -7.32
C SER A 40 0.08 -13.23 -7.75
N THR A 41 -1.16 -12.85 -8.04
CA THR A 41 -2.18 -13.77 -8.55
C THR A 41 -1.82 -14.26 -9.96
N ALA A 42 -1.40 -13.35 -10.84
CA ALA A 42 -1.04 -13.71 -12.22
C ALA A 42 0.16 -14.66 -12.29
N ILE A 43 1.24 -14.37 -11.56
CA ILE A 43 2.43 -15.25 -11.55
C ILE A 43 2.13 -16.63 -10.95
N LYS A 44 1.19 -16.73 -9.99
CA LYS A 44 0.73 -18.02 -9.47
C LYS A 44 0.04 -18.83 -10.58
N ASN A 45 -0.91 -18.24 -11.30
CA ASN A 45 -1.59 -18.91 -12.40
C ASN A 45 -0.63 -19.38 -13.49
N LEU A 46 0.26 -18.49 -13.94
CA LEU A 46 1.30 -18.84 -14.93
C LEU A 46 2.19 -20.00 -14.45
N SER A 47 2.57 -19.99 -13.18
CA SER A 47 3.49 -21.00 -12.64
C SER A 47 2.77 -22.32 -12.39
N ASP A 48 1.50 -22.29 -11.98
CA ASP A 48 0.70 -23.50 -11.83
C ASP A 48 0.61 -24.27 -13.14
N PHE A 49 0.43 -23.56 -14.25
CA PHE A 49 0.26 -24.20 -15.54
C PHE A 49 1.55 -24.90 -15.94
N LEU A 50 2.69 -24.22 -15.80
CA LEU A 50 4.00 -24.82 -16.09
C LEU A 50 4.25 -26.06 -15.26
N ILE A 51 3.95 -26.01 -13.95
CA ILE A 51 4.20 -27.12 -13.03
C ILE A 51 3.23 -28.26 -13.28
N ALA A 52 1.93 -28.00 -13.26
CA ALA A 52 0.89 -29.01 -13.42
C ALA A 52 0.99 -29.70 -14.78
N PHE A 53 1.27 -28.94 -15.85
CA PHE A 53 1.49 -29.50 -17.17
C PHE A 53 2.68 -30.46 -17.20
N LEU A 54 3.86 -30.03 -16.74
CA LEU A 54 5.05 -30.88 -16.75
C LEU A 54 4.86 -32.09 -15.85
N VAL A 55 4.42 -31.90 -14.60
CA VAL A 55 4.21 -32.99 -13.64
C VAL A 55 3.21 -34.01 -14.18
N PHE A 56 2.13 -33.55 -14.81
CA PHE A 56 1.17 -34.47 -15.41
C PHE A 56 1.78 -35.22 -16.60
N VAL A 57 2.42 -34.53 -17.55
CA VAL A 57 3.03 -35.17 -18.73
C VAL A 57 4.08 -36.21 -18.33
N PHE A 58 4.93 -35.89 -17.37
CA PHE A 58 5.96 -36.80 -16.91
C PHE A 58 5.40 -37.93 -16.03
N PHE A 59 4.52 -37.65 -15.07
CA PHE A 59 4.12 -38.63 -14.06
C PHE A 59 2.60 -38.88 -14.01
N GLY A 60 1.80 -37.81 -14.04
CA GLY A 60 0.33 -37.94 -13.90
C GLY A 60 -0.33 -38.77 -14.99
N ALA A 61 0.11 -38.65 -16.24
CA ALA A 61 -0.38 -39.44 -17.36
C ALA A 61 -0.17 -40.94 -17.13
N SER A 62 0.99 -41.33 -16.59
CA SER A 62 1.29 -42.72 -16.23
C SER A 62 0.37 -43.24 -15.11
N MET A 63 0.07 -42.38 -14.13
CA MET A 63 -0.80 -42.70 -12.99
C MET A 63 -2.29 -42.75 -13.31
N MET A 64 -2.69 -42.10 -14.40
CA MET A 64 -4.08 -42.00 -14.84
C MET A 64 -4.40 -42.99 -15.97
N LEU A 65 -3.62 -42.96 -17.05
CA LEU A 65 -3.89 -43.65 -18.32
C LEU A 65 -3.13 -44.96 -18.50
N GLY A 66 -2.21 -45.27 -17.58
CA GLY A 66 -1.35 -46.44 -17.71
C GLY A 66 -2.01 -47.79 -17.41
N ASN A 67 -1.19 -48.83 -17.20
CA ASN A 67 -1.70 -50.14 -16.82
C ASN A 67 -2.32 -50.09 -15.42
N SER A 68 -3.61 -50.40 -15.32
CA SER A 68 -4.34 -50.34 -14.04
C SER A 68 -3.86 -51.38 -13.03
N LEU A 69 -3.73 -50.95 -11.78
CA LEU A 69 -3.46 -51.78 -10.61
C LEU A 69 -4.73 -51.91 -9.78
N ASN A 70 -5.53 -52.95 -10.09
CA ASN A 70 -6.80 -53.26 -9.43
C ASN A 70 -7.80 -52.07 -9.39
N GLY A 71 -7.77 -51.18 -10.38
CA GLY A 71 -8.68 -50.03 -10.47
C GLY A 71 -8.39 -48.87 -9.53
N TRP A 72 -7.32 -48.93 -8.72
CA TRP A 72 -6.97 -47.89 -7.75
C TRP A 72 -6.07 -46.79 -8.31
N PHE A 73 -5.12 -47.15 -9.15
CA PHE A 73 -4.29 -46.22 -9.91
C PHE A 73 -3.62 -47.03 -11.02
N SER A 74 -3.02 -46.35 -11.99
CA SER A 74 -2.22 -47.02 -13.01
C SER A 74 -0.73 -46.71 -12.88
N TRP A 75 0.09 -47.48 -13.60
CA TRP A 75 1.48 -47.13 -13.82
C TRP A 75 1.97 -47.64 -15.17
N GLN A 76 2.70 -46.77 -15.87
CA GLN A 76 3.49 -47.03 -17.07
C GLN A 76 4.88 -46.39 -16.92
N PRO A 77 5.91 -46.90 -17.62
CA PRO A 77 7.17 -46.17 -17.78
C PRO A 77 6.94 -44.77 -18.36
N LEU A 78 7.85 -43.84 -18.03
CA LEU A 78 7.83 -42.48 -18.56
C LEU A 78 7.77 -42.50 -20.10
N PHE A 79 7.00 -41.58 -20.67
CA PHE A 79 6.87 -41.39 -22.13
C PHE A 79 6.28 -42.56 -22.92
N PHE A 80 5.36 -43.34 -22.34
CA PHE A 80 4.68 -44.45 -23.03
C PHE A 80 3.92 -44.05 -24.32
N TYR A 81 3.74 -42.75 -24.56
CA TYR A 81 2.95 -42.16 -25.64
C TYR A 81 3.74 -41.78 -26.91
N HIS A 82 5.07 -42.01 -26.99
CA HIS A 82 5.92 -41.41 -28.04
C HIS A 82 5.60 -41.81 -29.49
N ASP A 83 4.92 -42.94 -29.72
CA ASP A 83 4.61 -43.46 -31.07
C ASP A 83 3.10 -43.46 -31.42
N SER A 84 2.25 -42.91 -30.55
CA SER A 84 0.79 -42.91 -30.73
C SER A 84 0.26 -41.48 -30.71
N LEU A 85 -0.20 -41.00 -31.88
CA LEU A 85 -0.82 -39.68 -31.99
C LEU A 85 -2.06 -39.56 -31.10
N THR A 86 -2.82 -40.66 -30.95
CA THR A 86 -3.97 -40.73 -30.06
C THR A 86 -3.53 -40.55 -28.61
N ASP A 87 -2.50 -41.26 -28.15
CA ASP A 87 -2.03 -41.17 -26.76
C ASP A 87 -1.44 -39.79 -26.47
N LEU A 88 -0.64 -39.23 -27.38
CA LEU A 88 -0.14 -37.86 -27.28
C LEU A 88 -1.28 -36.84 -27.14
N THR A 89 -2.33 -37.03 -27.93
CA THR A 89 -3.51 -36.14 -27.92
C THR A 89 -4.27 -36.26 -26.60
N LEU A 90 -4.48 -37.47 -26.08
CA LEU A 90 -5.15 -37.71 -24.81
C LEU A 90 -4.32 -37.20 -23.61
N VAL A 91 -3.00 -37.42 -23.63
CA VAL A 91 -2.09 -36.88 -22.60
C VAL A 91 -2.15 -35.37 -22.58
N LEU A 92 -2.10 -34.71 -23.75
CA LEU A 92 -2.23 -33.26 -23.85
C LEU A 92 -3.59 -32.78 -23.34
N PHE A 93 -4.68 -33.43 -23.75
CA PHE A 93 -6.03 -33.07 -23.33
C PHE A 93 -6.19 -33.16 -21.81
N HIS A 94 -5.79 -34.28 -21.19
CA HIS A 94 -5.87 -34.46 -19.74
C HIS A 94 -4.87 -33.60 -18.95
N ALA A 95 -3.71 -33.25 -19.52
CA ALA A 95 -2.79 -32.30 -18.89
C ALA A 95 -3.45 -30.92 -18.69
N MET A 96 -4.33 -30.51 -19.62
CA MET A 96 -5.07 -29.27 -19.48
C MET A 96 -6.09 -29.34 -18.34
N PHE A 97 -6.79 -30.49 -18.18
CA PHE A 97 -7.75 -30.70 -17.09
C PHE A 97 -7.05 -30.77 -15.72
N ALA A 98 -5.88 -31.43 -15.66
CA ALA A 98 -5.04 -31.44 -14.46
C ALA A 98 -4.65 -30.02 -14.04
N SER A 99 -4.24 -29.19 -15.01
CA SER A 99 -3.90 -27.79 -14.77
C SER A 99 -5.12 -26.98 -14.32
N THR A 100 -6.31 -27.24 -14.88
CA THR A 100 -7.57 -26.63 -14.42
C THR A 100 -7.91 -27.02 -12.98
N ALA A 101 -7.73 -28.28 -12.58
CA ALA A 101 -8.00 -28.71 -11.20
C ALA A 101 -7.08 -27.98 -10.19
N VAL A 102 -5.82 -27.76 -10.56
CA VAL A 102 -4.85 -27.04 -9.72
C VAL A 102 -5.18 -25.55 -9.62
N THR A 103 -5.44 -24.89 -10.75
CA THR A 103 -5.64 -23.43 -10.80
C THR A 103 -6.89 -22.97 -10.02
N ILE A 104 -7.89 -23.83 -9.84
CA ILE A 104 -9.05 -23.56 -8.96
C ILE A 104 -8.61 -23.17 -7.53
N ILE A 105 -7.48 -23.73 -7.08
CA ILE A 105 -6.98 -23.52 -5.72
C ILE A 105 -6.31 -22.14 -5.57
N SER A 106 -5.63 -21.62 -6.60
CA SER A 106 -4.92 -20.33 -6.53
C SER A 106 -5.84 -19.20 -6.14
N GLY A 107 -6.97 -19.09 -6.84
CA GLY A 107 -7.95 -18.06 -6.60
C GLY A 107 -8.48 -18.12 -5.18
N ALA A 108 -8.80 -19.31 -4.67
CA ALA A 108 -9.36 -19.49 -3.33
C ALA A 108 -8.40 -18.99 -2.24
N ILE A 109 -7.10 -19.23 -2.41
CA ILE A 109 -6.04 -18.94 -1.43
C ILE A 109 -5.25 -17.64 -1.72
N ALA A 110 -5.68 -16.83 -2.68
CA ALA A 110 -5.03 -15.60 -3.09
C ALA A 110 -4.85 -14.57 -1.95
N GLU A 111 -3.94 -13.61 -2.14
CA GLU A 111 -3.68 -12.45 -1.26
C GLU A 111 -2.98 -12.70 0.09
N ARG A 112 -2.98 -13.93 0.62
CA ARG A 112 -2.34 -14.24 1.92
C ARG A 112 -1.46 -15.47 1.94
N THR A 113 -1.43 -16.25 0.86
CA THR A 113 -0.60 -17.46 0.76
C THR A 113 0.73 -17.15 0.11
N LYS A 114 1.82 -17.66 0.69
CA LYS A 114 3.16 -17.57 0.11
C LYS A 114 3.21 -18.22 -1.26
N TYR A 115 3.99 -17.63 -2.16
CA TYR A 115 4.21 -18.16 -3.50
C TYR A 115 4.75 -19.61 -3.46
N VAL A 116 5.79 -19.89 -2.66
CA VAL A 116 6.38 -21.23 -2.55
C VAL A 116 5.38 -22.26 -2.01
N ALA A 117 4.53 -21.86 -1.05
CA ALA A 117 3.48 -22.75 -0.52
C ALA A 117 2.49 -23.16 -1.61
N TYR A 118 2.15 -22.25 -2.51
CA TYR A 118 1.27 -22.54 -3.64
C TYR A 118 1.91 -23.48 -4.67
N ILE A 119 3.21 -23.33 -4.96
CA ILE A 119 3.95 -24.25 -5.82
C ILE A 119 3.92 -25.70 -5.28
N LEU A 120 4.04 -25.86 -3.96
CA LEU A 120 3.92 -27.17 -3.32
C LEU A 120 2.51 -27.75 -3.43
N ILE A 121 1.47 -26.92 -3.28
CA ILE A 121 0.07 -27.33 -3.51
C ILE A 121 -0.10 -27.83 -4.94
N ALA A 122 0.38 -27.07 -5.93
CA ALA A 122 0.30 -27.44 -7.33
C ALA A 122 0.96 -28.80 -7.61
N LEU A 123 2.15 -29.04 -7.03
CA LEU A 123 2.86 -30.32 -7.13
C LEU A 123 2.06 -31.48 -6.52
N ILE A 124 1.55 -31.33 -5.29
CA ILE A 124 0.79 -32.39 -4.60
C ILE A 124 -0.46 -32.76 -5.39
N VAL A 125 -1.20 -31.76 -5.85
CA VAL A 125 -2.49 -31.97 -6.51
C VAL A 125 -2.30 -32.58 -7.90
N SER A 126 -1.37 -32.04 -8.70
CA SER A 126 -1.10 -32.54 -10.06
C SER A 126 -0.42 -33.91 -10.10
N LEU A 127 0.39 -34.25 -9.09
CA LEU A 127 1.11 -35.53 -9.04
C LEU A 127 0.26 -36.66 -8.45
N PHE A 128 -0.41 -36.42 -7.33
CA PHE A 128 -1.04 -37.49 -6.55
C PHE A 128 -2.57 -37.43 -6.58
N ILE A 129 -3.15 -36.26 -6.30
CA ILE A 129 -4.58 -36.17 -6.03
C ILE A 129 -5.38 -36.32 -7.32
N TYR A 130 -5.09 -35.50 -8.33
CA TYR A 130 -5.85 -35.49 -9.57
C TYR A 130 -5.71 -36.80 -10.38
N PRO A 131 -4.49 -37.30 -10.70
CA PRO A 131 -4.36 -38.48 -11.57
C PRO A 131 -4.99 -39.75 -11.01
N ILE A 132 -4.89 -39.97 -9.69
CA ILE A 132 -5.47 -41.13 -9.02
C ILE A 132 -7.00 -41.12 -9.14
N GLN A 133 -7.63 -39.97 -8.91
CA GLN A 133 -9.09 -39.88 -8.96
C GLN A 133 -9.61 -39.86 -10.40
N ALA A 134 -8.84 -39.27 -11.33
CA ALA A 134 -9.09 -39.40 -12.76
C ALA A 134 -9.02 -40.86 -13.22
N HIS A 135 -8.10 -41.66 -12.67
CA HIS A 135 -8.09 -43.10 -12.91
C HIS A 135 -9.37 -43.78 -12.40
N TRP A 136 -9.83 -43.46 -11.19
CA TRP A 136 -11.03 -44.09 -10.63
C TRP A 136 -12.26 -43.91 -11.51
N ILE A 137 -12.39 -42.73 -12.14
CA ILE A 137 -13.60 -42.26 -12.81
C ILE A 137 -13.55 -42.48 -14.32
N TRP A 138 -12.40 -42.27 -14.97
CA TRP A 138 -12.30 -42.25 -16.44
C TRP A 138 -11.50 -43.40 -17.02
N HIS A 139 -10.69 -44.10 -16.22
CA HIS A 139 -10.05 -45.31 -16.71
C HIS A 139 -11.07 -46.45 -16.73
N GLU A 140 -11.07 -47.27 -17.79
CA GLU A 140 -12.02 -48.39 -17.93
C GLU A 140 -12.02 -49.32 -16.70
N ALA A 141 -10.84 -49.68 -16.20
CA ALA A 141 -10.67 -50.50 -15.00
C ALA A 141 -10.85 -49.75 -13.67
N GLY A 142 -11.09 -48.44 -13.69
CA GLY A 142 -11.26 -47.62 -12.50
C GLY A 142 -12.47 -48.08 -11.68
N TRP A 143 -12.33 -48.17 -10.37
CA TRP A 143 -13.38 -48.78 -9.54
C TRP A 143 -14.70 -47.99 -9.54
N LEU A 144 -14.66 -46.65 -9.65
CA LEU A 144 -15.89 -45.84 -9.78
C LEU A 144 -16.52 -46.00 -11.16
N ALA A 145 -15.69 -46.04 -12.22
CA ALA A 145 -16.15 -46.32 -13.58
C ALA A 145 -16.87 -47.68 -13.66
N GLN A 146 -16.29 -48.72 -13.05
CA GLN A 146 -16.85 -50.07 -12.97
C GLN A 146 -18.16 -50.15 -12.19
N LEU A 147 -18.38 -49.25 -11.22
CA LEU A 147 -19.63 -49.15 -10.46
C LEU A 147 -20.72 -48.36 -11.22
N GLY A 148 -20.42 -47.75 -12.36
CA GLY A 148 -21.37 -46.92 -13.11
C GLY A 148 -21.43 -45.46 -12.63
N PHE A 149 -20.38 -44.96 -11.98
CA PHE A 149 -20.28 -43.54 -11.65
C PHE A 149 -20.09 -42.70 -12.91
N ILE A 150 -20.94 -41.70 -13.09
CA ILE A 150 -20.93 -40.85 -14.28
C ILE A 150 -20.44 -39.46 -13.90
N ASP A 151 -19.33 -39.06 -14.52
CA ASP A 151 -18.82 -37.70 -14.52
C ASP A 151 -18.18 -37.43 -15.89
N PHE A 152 -18.96 -36.86 -16.81
CA PHE A 152 -18.60 -36.79 -18.22
C PHE A 152 -17.31 -36.02 -18.50
N ALA A 153 -17.25 -34.77 -18.07
CA ALA A 153 -16.10 -33.90 -18.29
C ALA A 153 -15.48 -33.40 -16.98
N GLY A 154 -16.02 -33.75 -15.80
CA GLY A 154 -15.36 -33.46 -14.52
C GLY A 154 -16.00 -32.42 -13.60
N SER A 155 -17.31 -32.45 -13.37
CA SER A 155 -17.89 -31.71 -12.23
C SER A 155 -17.33 -32.22 -10.90
N THR A 156 -17.03 -33.52 -10.82
CA THR A 156 -16.39 -34.11 -9.64
C THR A 156 -14.88 -34.13 -9.80
N VAL A 157 -14.35 -34.78 -10.84
CA VAL A 157 -12.91 -35.09 -10.92
C VAL A 157 -11.99 -33.89 -11.24
N VAL A 158 -12.54 -32.79 -11.77
CA VAL A 158 -11.81 -31.52 -11.92
C VAL A 158 -12.30 -30.52 -10.89
N HIS A 159 -13.58 -30.14 -10.98
CA HIS A 159 -14.10 -29.02 -10.21
C HIS A 159 -14.24 -29.34 -8.72
N SER A 160 -14.84 -30.47 -8.36
CA SER A 160 -14.95 -30.84 -6.94
C SER A 160 -13.58 -31.20 -6.34
N VAL A 161 -12.68 -31.86 -7.08
CA VAL A 161 -11.28 -32.08 -6.63
C VAL A 161 -10.59 -30.77 -6.28
N GLY A 162 -10.59 -29.81 -7.20
CA GLY A 162 -10.04 -28.47 -6.97
C GLY A 162 -10.73 -27.75 -5.81
N GLY A 163 -12.07 -27.85 -5.73
CA GLY A 163 -12.87 -27.23 -4.68
C GLY A 163 -12.65 -27.82 -3.28
N TRP A 164 -12.51 -29.15 -3.15
CA TRP A 164 -12.20 -29.81 -1.88
C TRP A 164 -10.77 -29.50 -1.42
N ALA A 165 -9.81 -29.50 -2.34
CA ALA A 165 -8.43 -29.11 -2.06
C ALA A 165 -8.34 -27.63 -1.65
N ALA A 166 -9.07 -26.75 -2.33
CA ALA A 166 -9.19 -25.33 -1.98
C ALA A 166 -9.79 -25.15 -0.58
N LEU A 167 -10.88 -25.86 -0.25
CA LEU A 167 -11.48 -25.81 1.08
C LEU A 167 -10.49 -26.27 2.17
N ALA A 168 -9.78 -27.37 1.94
CA ALA A 168 -8.73 -27.83 2.87
C ALA A 168 -7.64 -26.78 3.09
N ALA A 169 -7.17 -26.14 2.01
CA ALA A 169 -6.14 -25.10 2.09
C ALA A 169 -6.63 -23.85 2.84
N ILE A 170 -7.85 -23.36 2.53
CA ILE A 170 -8.43 -22.18 3.19
C ILE A 170 -8.59 -22.41 4.71
N LEU A 171 -9.01 -23.60 5.13
CA LEU A 171 -9.18 -23.92 6.56
C LEU A 171 -7.86 -23.87 7.35
N ILE A 172 -6.72 -24.13 6.71
CA ILE A 172 -5.40 -24.07 7.34
C ILE A 172 -4.84 -22.64 7.29
N ILE A 173 -4.99 -21.95 6.16
CA ILE A 173 -4.43 -20.61 5.94
C ILE A 173 -5.22 -19.53 6.70
N GLY A 174 -6.53 -19.74 6.86
CA GLY A 174 -7.43 -18.82 7.55
C GLY A 174 -7.87 -17.61 6.70
N PRO A 175 -8.73 -16.76 7.28
CA PRO A 175 -9.33 -15.64 6.56
C PRO A 175 -8.38 -14.46 6.35
N ARG A 176 -8.58 -13.66 5.28
CA ARG A 176 -7.81 -12.43 5.06
C ARG A 176 -8.08 -11.41 6.19
N ILE A 177 -7.06 -10.65 6.55
CA ILE A 177 -7.15 -9.60 7.57
C ILE A 177 -8.21 -8.58 7.14
N GLY A 178 -9.14 -8.28 8.04
CA GLY A 178 -10.25 -7.35 7.80
C GLY A 178 -11.53 -7.95 7.20
N ARG A 179 -11.53 -9.24 6.80
CA ARG A 179 -12.70 -9.83 6.11
C ARG A 179 -13.94 -9.96 6.99
N PHE A 180 -13.76 -10.24 8.28
CA PHE A 180 -14.83 -10.58 9.23
C PHE A 180 -14.80 -9.71 10.50
N ASP A 181 -14.24 -8.50 10.40
CA ASP A 181 -14.14 -7.55 11.50
C ASP A 181 -15.51 -6.93 11.80
N GLU A 182 -15.89 -6.86 13.07
CA GLU A 182 -17.24 -6.45 13.51
C GLU A 182 -17.58 -4.98 13.22
N THR A 183 -16.57 -4.16 12.90
CA THR A 183 -16.69 -2.71 12.72
C THR A 183 -16.86 -2.26 11.26
N ALA A 184 -16.88 -3.19 10.30
CA ALA A 184 -16.97 -2.86 8.87
C ALA A 184 -18.39 -3.07 8.31
N ASP A 185 -19.06 -1.99 7.87
CA ASP A 185 -20.41 -2.01 7.27
C ASP A 185 -20.52 -2.88 6.00
N SER A 186 -19.38 -3.18 5.36
CA SER A 186 -19.31 -3.99 4.16
C SER A 186 -18.09 -4.92 4.27
N HIS A 187 -18.32 -6.14 4.75
CA HIS A 187 -17.32 -7.21 4.80
C HIS A 187 -16.71 -7.56 3.42
N ARG A 188 -17.07 -6.91 2.30
CA ARG A 188 -16.55 -7.20 0.96
C ARG A 188 -15.37 -6.28 0.63
N PHE A 189 -14.24 -6.88 0.22
CA PHE A 189 -13.09 -6.13 -0.31
C PHE A 189 -13.38 -5.56 -1.69
N GLU A 190 -12.82 -4.39 -1.98
CA GLU A 190 -12.79 -3.83 -3.32
C GLU A 190 -11.90 -4.67 -4.24
N GLN A 191 -12.40 -4.92 -5.45
CA GLN A 191 -11.77 -5.76 -6.46
C GLN A 191 -10.94 -4.88 -7.40
N ALA A 192 -9.80 -5.40 -7.89
CA ALA A 192 -8.87 -4.63 -8.71
C ALA A 192 -9.48 -4.14 -10.02
N ASN A 193 -10.15 -5.03 -10.75
CA ASN A 193 -10.73 -4.72 -12.05
C ASN A 193 -11.79 -5.75 -12.47
N LEU A 194 -13.06 -5.44 -12.21
CA LEU A 194 -14.20 -6.28 -12.59
C LEU A 194 -14.36 -6.49 -14.10
N ALA A 195 -13.95 -5.52 -14.93
CA ALA A 195 -14.01 -5.68 -16.38
C ALA A 195 -12.98 -6.70 -16.87
N HIS A 196 -11.80 -6.73 -16.25
CA HIS A 196 -10.80 -7.76 -16.49
C HIS A 196 -11.28 -9.14 -16.04
N SER A 197 -11.95 -9.21 -14.88
CA SER A 197 -12.58 -10.46 -14.45
C SER A 197 -13.63 -10.97 -15.43
N ALA A 198 -14.46 -10.07 -15.97
CA ALA A 198 -15.47 -10.43 -16.96
C ALA A 198 -14.85 -10.96 -18.26
N LEU A 199 -13.72 -10.38 -18.71
CA LEU A 199 -12.94 -10.93 -19.82
C LEU A 199 -12.46 -12.36 -19.50
N GLY A 200 -11.99 -12.59 -18.28
CA GLY A 200 -11.61 -13.92 -17.80
C GLY A 200 -12.74 -14.94 -17.92
N VAL A 201 -13.96 -14.58 -17.50
CA VAL A 201 -15.15 -15.44 -17.64
C VAL A 201 -15.46 -15.75 -19.11
N PHE A 202 -15.34 -14.78 -20.02
CA PHE A 202 -15.54 -15.06 -21.45
C PHE A 202 -14.51 -16.05 -22.02
N LEU A 203 -13.24 -15.92 -21.64
CA LEU A 203 -12.18 -16.84 -22.07
C LEU A 203 -12.42 -18.25 -21.49
N ILE A 204 -12.79 -18.35 -20.22
CA ILE A 204 -13.16 -19.61 -19.57
C ILE A 204 -14.38 -20.24 -20.27
N TRP A 205 -15.40 -19.45 -20.58
CA TRP A 205 -16.61 -19.93 -21.24
C TRP A 205 -16.33 -20.45 -22.66
N LEU A 206 -15.48 -19.75 -23.42
CA LEU A 206 -15.00 -20.21 -24.72
C LEU A 206 -14.20 -21.51 -24.59
N GLY A 207 -13.29 -21.59 -23.61
CA GLY A 207 -12.52 -22.79 -23.35
C GLY A 207 -13.38 -23.99 -22.95
N TRP A 208 -14.53 -23.74 -22.29
CA TRP A 208 -15.49 -24.77 -21.90
C TRP A 208 -16.12 -25.53 -23.09
N ILE A 209 -16.14 -24.91 -24.28
CA ILE A 209 -16.53 -25.58 -25.52
C ILE A 209 -15.60 -26.76 -25.79
N GLY A 210 -14.29 -26.57 -25.64
CA GLY A 210 -13.30 -27.64 -25.74
C GLY A 210 -13.33 -28.59 -24.54
N PHE A 211 -13.58 -28.07 -23.35
CA PHE A 211 -13.66 -28.88 -22.13
C PHE A 211 -14.74 -29.97 -22.23
N ASN A 212 -16.00 -29.55 -22.45
CA ASN A 212 -17.10 -30.50 -22.56
C ASN A 212 -17.14 -31.16 -23.95
N GLY A 213 -17.01 -30.38 -25.03
CA GLY A 213 -17.08 -30.92 -26.40
C GLY A 213 -15.95 -31.88 -26.74
N GLY A 214 -14.74 -31.61 -26.24
CA GLY A 214 -13.59 -32.51 -26.38
C GLY A 214 -13.74 -33.82 -25.62
N SER A 215 -14.51 -33.84 -24.53
CA SER A 215 -14.77 -35.05 -23.72
C SER A 215 -15.65 -36.07 -24.43
N VAL A 216 -16.23 -35.74 -25.60
CA VAL A 216 -16.85 -36.74 -26.50
C VAL A 216 -15.78 -37.60 -27.19
N LEU A 217 -14.53 -37.13 -27.27
CA LEU A 217 -13.40 -37.76 -27.96
C LEU A 217 -13.59 -37.98 -29.46
N ALA A 218 -14.66 -37.42 -30.03
CA ALA A 218 -15.00 -37.48 -31.44
C ALA A 218 -15.73 -36.21 -31.88
N LEU A 219 -15.79 -35.96 -33.19
CA LEU A 219 -16.55 -34.84 -33.78
C LEU A 219 -17.80 -35.35 -34.50
N ASN A 220 -18.93 -35.35 -33.79
CA ASN A 220 -20.21 -35.84 -34.30
C ASN A 220 -21.41 -35.05 -33.73
N VAL A 221 -22.63 -35.56 -33.92
CA VAL A 221 -23.87 -34.92 -33.44
C VAL A 221 -23.89 -34.78 -31.91
N LEU A 222 -23.36 -35.76 -31.18
CA LEU A 222 -23.27 -35.69 -29.71
C LEU A 222 -22.36 -34.54 -29.28
N THR A 223 -21.24 -34.31 -29.96
CA THR A 223 -20.37 -33.14 -29.76
C THR A 223 -21.13 -31.83 -29.86
N GLY A 224 -21.96 -31.69 -30.91
CA GLY A 224 -22.82 -30.52 -31.09
C GLY A 224 -23.83 -30.34 -29.96
N GLN A 225 -24.49 -31.41 -29.53
CA GLN A 225 -25.44 -31.40 -28.41
C GLN A 225 -24.75 -31.01 -27.08
N VAL A 226 -23.59 -31.59 -26.79
CA VAL A 226 -22.81 -31.32 -25.59
C VAL A 226 -22.41 -29.85 -25.52
N ILE A 227 -21.91 -29.28 -26.63
CA ILE A 227 -21.56 -27.86 -26.70
C ILE A 227 -22.80 -26.99 -26.48
N LEU A 228 -23.92 -27.31 -27.13
CA LEU A 228 -25.17 -26.56 -26.97
C LEU A 228 -25.65 -26.56 -25.51
N ASN A 229 -25.69 -27.73 -24.87
CA ASN A 229 -26.06 -27.87 -23.46
C ASN A 229 -25.14 -27.07 -22.54
N THR A 230 -23.84 -27.07 -22.83
CA THR A 230 -22.83 -26.29 -22.10
C THR A 230 -23.13 -24.79 -22.17
N MET A 231 -23.39 -24.27 -23.37
CA MET A 231 -23.72 -22.86 -23.57
C MET A 231 -25.04 -22.45 -22.91
N ILE A 232 -26.07 -23.32 -22.99
CA ILE A 232 -27.37 -23.08 -22.36
C ILE A 232 -27.22 -23.01 -20.83
N ALA A 233 -26.55 -23.98 -20.21
CA ALA A 233 -26.41 -24.02 -18.76
C ALA A 233 -25.63 -22.82 -18.22
N GLY A 234 -24.54 -22.42 -18.88
CA GLY A 234 -23.78 -21.21 -18.55
C GLY A 234 -24.63 -19.94 -18.68
N ALA A 235 -25.37 -19.79 -19.78
CA ALA A 235 -26.25 -18.64 -19.98
C ALA A 235 -27.36 -18.55 -18.92
N VAL A 236 -28.00 -19.68 -18.60
CA VAL A 236 -29.06 -19.75 -17.59
C VAL A 236 -28.51 -19.46 -16.20
N GLY A 237 -27.33 -20.00 -15.84
CA GLY A 237 -26.67 -19.67 -14.59
C GLY A 237 -26.40 -18.16 -14.46
N GLY A 238 -25.88 -17.52 -15.51
CA GLY A 238 -25.64 -16.07 -15.55
C GLY A 238 -26.91 -15.22 -15.44
N ILE A 239 -27.97 -15.58 -16.17
CA ILE A 239 -29.28 -14.91 -16.10
C ILE A 239 -29.90 -15.06 -14.70
N SER A 240 -29.75 -16.24 -14.09
CA SER A 240 -30.20 -16.51 -12.72
C SER A 240 -29.47 -15.60 -11.73
N GLY A 241 -28.15 -15.44 -11.92
CA GLY A 241 -27.31 -14.45 -11.27
C GLY A 241 -27.87 -13.03 -11.33
N LEU A 242 -28.16 -12.58 -12.54
CA LEU A 242 -28.70 -11.25 -12.83
C LEU A 242 -30.03 -11.01 -12.12
N ILE A 243 -30.98 -11.93 -12.29
CA ILE A 243 -32.36 -11.81 -11.77
C ILE A 243 -32.37 -11.86 -10.24
N ILE A 244 -31.75 -12.89 -9.66
CA ILE A 244 -31.77 -13.09 -8.20
C ILE A 244 -31.00 -11.96 -7.50
N SER A 245 -29.85 -11.54 -8.04
CA SER A 245 -29.12 -10.39 -7.49
C SER A 245 -29.95 -9.12 -7.51
N ARG A 246 -30.68 -8.85 -8.61
CA ARG A 246 -31.57 -7.68 -8.70
C ARG A 246 -32.69 -7.73 -7.67
N ILE A 247 -33.29 -8.90 -7.45
CA ILE A 247 -34.36 -9.10 -6.46
C ILE A 247 -33.84 -8.86 -5.05
N LEU A 248 -32.66 -9.39 -4.71
CA LEU A 248 -32.12 -9.32 -3.35
C LEU A 248 -31.48 -7.97 -3.00
N THR A 249 -30.84 -7.32 -3.98
CA THR A 249 -29.99 -6.13 -3.71
C THR A 249 -30.56 -4.84 -4.30
N GLY A 250 -31.54 -4.91 -5.19
CA GLY A 250 -32.12 -3.74 -5.84
C GLY A 250 -31.24 -3.13 -6.95
N TYR A 251 -30.17 -3.79 -7.39
CA TYR A 251 -29.35 -3.40 -8.57
C TYR A 251 -28.65 -4.63 -9.18
N TYR A 252 -28.08 -4.45 -10.38
CA TYR A 252 -27.39 -5.52 -11.10
C TYR A 252 -25.90 -5.55 -10.71
N GLN A 253 -25.42 -6.69 -10.22
CA GLN A 253 -24.02 -6.89 -9.83
C GLN A 253 -23.30 -7.73 -10.88
N VAL A 254 -22.16 -7.23 -11.38
CA VAL A 254 -21.33 -7.95 -12.37
C VAL A 254 -20.87 -9.30 -11.81
N GLY A 255 -20.43 -9.33 -10.54
CA GLY A 255 -20.01 -10.57 -9.86
C GLY A 255 -21.07 -11.68 -9.88
N SER A 256 -22.33 -11.35 -9.60
CA SER A 256 -23.42 -12.32 -9.59
C SER A 256 -23.64 -12.97 -10.96
N ILE A 257 -23.47 -12.21 -12.05
CA ILE A 257 -23.56 -12.73 -13.42
C ILE A 257 -22.37 -13.64 -13.70
N MET A 258 -21.16 -13.19 -13.38
CA MET A 258 -19.92 -13.94 -13.60
C MET A 258 -19.95 -15.32 -12.92
N TYR A 259 -20.21 -15.34 -11.60
CA TYR A 259 -20.27 -16.59 -10.86
C TYR A 259 -21.50 -17.44 -11.21
N GLY A 260 -22.58 -16.81 -11.68
CA GLY A 260 -23.71 -17.49 -12.30
C GLY A 260 -23.32 -18.29 -13.53
N ILE A 261 -22.58 -17.67 -14.47
CA ILE A 261 -22.10 -18.34 -15.67
C ILE A 261 -21.20 -19.52 -15.27
N LEU A 262 -20.22 -19.29 -14.41
CA LEU A 262 -19.26 -20.31 -14.01
C LEU A 262 -19.91 -21.49 -13.28
N SER A 263 -20.81 -21.23 -12.31
CA SER A 263 -21.51 -22.30 -11.58
C SER A 263 -22.44 -23.12 -12.47
N GLY A 264 -23.12 -22.48 -13.44
CA GLY A 264 -23.91 -23.19 -14.45
C GLY A 264 -23.07 -24.08 -15.35
N LEU A 265 -21.90 -23.60 -15.79
CA LEU A 265 -20.92 -24.36 -16.55
C LEU A 265 -20.37 -25.55 -15.74
N VAL A 266 -19.97 -25.32 -14.49
CA VAL A 266 -19.49 -26.39 -13.60
C VAL A 266 -20.54 -27.48 -13.40
N ALA A 267 -21.82 -27.11 -13.20
CA ALA A 267 -22.87 -28.07 -12.91
C ALA A 267 -23.19 -28.98 -14.11
N ILE A 268 -23.21 -28.45 -15.34
CA ILE A 268 -23.53 -29.25 -16.53
C ILE A 268 -22.39 -30.19 -16.95
N THR A 269 -21.15 -29.93 -16.50
CA THR A 269 -19.95 -30.70 -16.86
C THR A 269 -20.08 -32.20 -16.58
N ALA A 270 -20.78 -32.63 -15.52
CA ALA A 270 -20.99 -34.06 -15.21
C ALA A 270 -21.88 -34.76 -16.23
N SER A 271 -22.82 -34.03 -16.84
CA SER A 271 -23.97 -34.64 -17.52
C SER A 271 -24.26 -34.07 -18.91
N ALA A 272 -23.36 -33.28 -19.48
CA ALA A 272 -23.60 -32.57 -20.75
C ALA A 272 -23.98 -33.50 -21.91
N HIS A 273 -23.49 -34.74 -21.90
CA HIS A 273 -23.80 -35.78 -22.89
C HIS A 273 -25.18 -36.46 -22.68
N LEU A 274 -25.69 -36.48 -21.45
CA LEU A 274 -27.00 -37.10 -21.11
C LEU A 274 -28.14 -36.08 -21.10
N ALA A 275 -27.83 -34.81 -20.88
CA ALA A 275 -28.83 -33.77 -20.74
C ALA A 275 -29.53 -33.48 -22.08
N SER A 276 -30.84 -33.28 -22.02
CA SER A 276 -31.55 -32.53 -23.05
C SER A 276 -31.29 -31.03 -22.90
N PRO A 277 -31.53 -30.20 -23.92
CA PRO A 277 -31.43 -28.74 -23.79
C PRO A 277 -32.29 -28.19 -22.64
N PHE A 278 -33.45 -28.79 -22.37
CA PHE A 278 -34.29 -28.40 -21.24
C PHE A 278 -33.68 -28.80 -19.89
N ALA A 279 -33.11 -30.01 -19.79
CA ALA A 279 -32.40 -30.41 -18.58
C ALA A 279 -31.18 -29.50 -18.32
N ALA A 280 -30.47 -29.06 -19.36
CA ALA A 280 -29.36 -28.12 -19.24
C ALA A 280 -29.79 -26.76 -18.64
N ILE A 281 -31.00 -26.26 -18.95
CA ILE A 281 -31.58 -25.08 -18.30
C ILE A 281 -31.72 -25.31 -16.79
N LEU A 282 -32.34 -26.42 -16.40
CA LEU A 282 -32.57 -26.72 -14.98
C LEU A 282 -31.26 -26.91 -14.22
N ILE A 283 -30.29 -27.61 -14.81
CA ILE A 283 -28.97 -27.84 -14.22
C ILE A 283 -28.21 -26.52 -14.06
N GLY A 284 -28.24 -25.64 -15.07
CA GLY A 284 -27.64 -24.30 -14.98
C GLY A 284 -28.22 -23.46 -13.83
N PHE A 285 -29.55 -23.49 -13.66
CA PHE A 285 -30.23 -22.80 -12.56
C PHE A 285 -29.86 -23.40 -11.19
N VAL A 286 -29.91 -24.73 -11.06
CA VAL A 286 -29.56 -25.45 -9.83
C VAL A 286 -28.09 -25.23 -9.45
N GLY A 287 -27.19 -25.20 -10.43
CA GLY A 287 -25.78 -24.86 -10.23
C GLY A 287 -25.60 -23.50 -9.56
N TYR A 288 -26.33 -22.48 -10.03
CA TYR A 288 -26.30 -21.15 -9.41
C TYR A 288 -26.89 -21.13 -8.00
N LEU A 289 -27.99 -21.85 -7.75
CA LEU A 289 -28.55 -21.96 -6.40
C LEU A 289 -27.58 -22.64 -5.42
N ALA A 290 -26.88 -23.68 -5.88
CA ALA A 290 -25.85 -24.37 -5.09
C ALA A 290 -24.67 -23.45 -4.77
N TYR A 291 -24.21 -22.65 -5.74
CA TYR A 291 -23.22 -21.61 -5.53
C TYR A 291 -23.67 -20.58 -4.47
N LEU A 292 -24.90 -20.05 -4.56
CA LEU A 292 -25.43 -19.11 -3.57
C LEU A 292 -25.48 -19.71 -2.17
N TRP A 293 -25.90 -20.97 -2.07
CA TRP A 293 -25.92 -21.69 -0.81
C TRP A 293 -24.50 -21.86 -0.24
N GLY A 294 -23.53 -22.22 -1.08
CA GLY A 294 -22.11 -22.30 -0.70
C GLY A 294 -21.56 -20.97 -0.18
N GLN A 295 -21.85 -19.86 -0.87
CA GLN A 295 -21.45 -18.52 -0.43
C GLN A 295 -21.98 -18.19 0.97
N VAL A 296 -23.26 -18.48 1.23
CA VAL A 296 -23.89 -18.25 2.54
C VAL A 296 -23.29 -19.15 3.62
N VAL A 297 -23.04 -20.43 3.31
CA VAL A 297 -22.42 -21.38 4.25
C VAL A 297 -21.03 -20.92 4.65
N LEU A 298 -20.17 -20.58 3.68
CA LEU A 298 -18.81 -20.12 3.95
C LEU A 298 -18.81 -18.82 4.77
N ALA A 299 -19.66 -17.85 4.42
CA ALA A 299 -19.77 -16.60 5.15
C ALA A 299 -20.21 -16.81 6.62
N LYS A 300 -21.19 -17.70 6.86
CA LYS A 300 -21.66 -18.04 8.22
C LYS A 300 -20.58 -18.73 9.06
N LEU A 301 -19.75 -19.57 8.42
CA LEU A 301 -18.65 -20.26 9.07
C LEU A 301 -17.37 -19.41 9.15
N LYS A 302 -17.41 -18.15 8.72
CA LYS A 302 -16.25 -17.26 8.63
C LYS A 302 -15.07 -17.88 7.84
N ILE A 303 -15.39 -18.62 6.78
CA ILE A 303 -14.42 -19.17 5.84
C ILE A 303 -14.29 -18.17 4.68
N ASP A 304 -13.09 -17.64 4.48
CA ASP A 304 -12.81 -16.64 3.45
C ASP A 304 -12.19 -17.27 2.21
N ASP A 305 -12.99 -17.35 1.17
CA ASP A 305 -12.57 -17.66 -0.18
C ASP A 305 -12.37 -16.35 -0.96
N ALA A 306 -11.18 -16.15 -1.52
CA ALA A 306 -10.84 -14.86 -2.10
C ALA A 306 -11.61 -14.50 -3.38
N ILE A 307 -12.02 -15.51 -4.17
CA ILE A 307 -12.76 -15.33 -5.43
C ILE A 307 -13.98 -16.24 -5.55
N GLU A 308 -14.43 -16.83 -4.44
CA GLU A 308 -15.60 -17.72 -4.39
C GLU A 308 -15.43 -19.01 -5.23
N ALA A 309 -14.18 -19.51 -5.32
CA ALA A 309 -13.83 -20.72 -6.04
C ALA A 309 -14.52 -21.97 -5.46
N VAL A 310 -14.58 -22.12 -4.14
CA VAL A 310 -15.23 -23.24 -3.47
C VAL A 310 -16.74 -23.26 -3.77
N PRO A 311 -17.53 -22.18 -3.57
CA PRO A 311 -18.92 -22.15 -4.02
C PRO A 311 -19.12 -22.50 -5.50
N VAL A 312 -18.30 -21.96 -6.41
CA VAL A 312 -18.43 -22.20 -7.85
C VAL A 312 -18.09 -23.64 -8.21
N HIS A 313 -16.98 -24.18 -7.71
CA HIS A 313 -16.45 -25.46 -8.17
C HIS A 313 -16.90 -26.65 -7.31
N LEU A 314 -16.94 -26.49 -5.99
CA LEU A 314 -17.34 -27.56 -5.08
C LEU A 314 -18.87 -27.70 -5.01
N PHE A 315 -19.58 -26.63 -4.64
CA PHE A 315 -21.02 -26.73 -4.41
C PHE A 315 -21.78 -26.95 -5.73
N ALA A 316 -21.46 -26.19 -6.78
CA ALA A 316 -22.07 -26.43 -8.08
C ALA A 316 -21.63 -27.77 -8.71
N GLY A 317 -20.39 -28.22 -8.46
CA GLY A 317 -19.89 -29.51 -8.93
C GLY A 317 -20.63 -30.70 -8.31
N ILE A 318 -20.86 -30.63 -6.99
CA ILE A 318 -21.71 -31.60 -6.27
C ILE A 318 -23.14 -31.56 -6.82
N ALA A 319 -23.72 -30.38 -6.99
CA ALA A 319 -25.09 -30.25 -7.50
C ALA A 319 -25.26 -30.81 -8.91
N GLY A 320 -24.29 -30.56 -9.79
CA GLY A 320 -24.23 -31.14 -11.14
C GLY A 320 -24.13 -32.66 -11.12
N THR A 321 -23.25 -33.21 -10.29
CA THR A 321 -23.05 -34.66 -10.14
C THR A 321 -24.30 -35.34 -9.56
N LEU A 322 -25.04 -34.66 -8.68
CA LEU A 322 -26.32 -35.12 -8.14
C LEU A 322 -27.50 -34.95 -9.10
N ALA A 323 -27.33 -34.24 -10.22
CA ALA A 323 -28.36 -34.16 -11.27
C ALA A 323 -28.42 -35.43 -12.12
N ILE A 324 -27.33 -36.19 -12.21
CA ILE A 324 -27.19 -37.42 -13.03
C ILE A 324 -28.34 -38.43 -12.82
N PRO A 325 -28.73 -38.79 -11.58
CA PRO A 325 -29.77 -39.81 -11.36
C PRO A 325 -31.17 -39.41 -11.88
N PHE A 326 -31.38 -38.12 -12.19
CA PHE A 326 -32.62 -37.59 -12.76
C PHE A 326 -32.61 -37.54 -14.29
N LEU A 327 -31.52 -38.00 -14.91
CA LEU A 327 -31.38 -38.13 -16.36
C LEU A 327 -31.50 -39.60 -16.78
N GLN A 328 -31.46 -39.85 -18.08
CA GLN A 328 -31.47 -41.21 -18.61
C GLN A 328 -30.12 -41.87 -18.33
N THR A 329 -30.12 -42.91 -17.47
CA THR A 329 -28.96 -43.69 -17.04
C THR A 329 -29.28 -45.18 -17.08
N ASP A 330 -28.25 -46.03 -17.03
CA ASP A 330 -28.41 -47.49 -17.09
C ASP A 330 -28.92 -48.10 -15.77
N HIS A 331 -28.68 -47.42 -14.64
CA HIS A 331 -29.15 -47.85 -13.33
C HIS A 331 -30.49 -47.19 -12.94
N PRO A 332 -31.30 -47.83 -12.10
CA PRO A 332 -32.45 -47.18 -11.47
C PRO A 332 -32.04 -45.93 -10.66
N LEU A 333 -32.92 -44.93 -10.58
CA LEU A 333 -32.64 -43.64 -9.93
C LEU A 333 -31.98 -43.76 -8.55
N VAL A 334 -32.48 -44.64 -7.68
CA VAL A 334 -31.95 -44.78 -6.30
C VAL A 334 -30.53 -45.36 -6.31
N GLU A 335 -30.27 -46.33 -7.18
CA GLU A 335 -28.96 -46.96 -7.32
C GLU A 335 -27.96 -45.98 -7.92
N GLN A 336 -28.33 -45.30 -9.00
CA GLN A 336 -27.49 -44.25 -9.59
C GLN A 336 -27.20 -43.14 -8.56
N LEU A 337 -28.18 -42.72 -7.76
CA LEU A 337 -27.97 -41.72 -6.71
C LEU A 337 -26.96 -42.19 -5.66
N GLN A 338 -27.02 -43.45 -5.23
CA GLN A 338 -26.05 -44.03 -4.29
C GLN A 338 -24.64 -44.06 -4.88
N ILE A 339 -24.50 -44.43 -6.16
CA ILE A 339 -23.23 -44.44 -6.88
C ILE A 339 -22.66 -43.01 -6.98
N GLN A 340 -23.48 -42.03 -7.38
CA GLN A 340 -23.05 -40.63 -7.45
C GLN A 340 -22.61 -40.09 -6.08
N LEU A 341 -23.36 -40.39 -5.01
CA LEU A 341 -22.98 -40.00 -3.64
C LEU A 341 -21.68 -40.66 -3.20
N LEU A 342 -21.49 -41.95 -3.49
CA LEU A 342 -20.25 -42.66 -3.19
C LEU A 342 -19.05 -42.02 -3.89
N GLY A 343 -19.19 -41.68 -5.18
CA GLY A 343 -18.16 -40.97 -5.93
C GLY A 343 -17.82 -39.61 -5.34
N ILE A 344 -18.83 -38.77 -5.08
CA ILE A 344 -18.66 -37.44 -4.45
C ILE A 344 -17.91 -37.56 -3.12
N VAL A 345 -18.33 -38.47 -2.24
CA VAL A 345 -17.74 -38.65 -0.91
C VAL A 345 -16.32 -39.21 -1.02
N SER A 346 -16.08 -40.20 -1.87
CA SER A 346 -14.76 -40.84 -1.99
C SER A 346 -13.71 -39.88 -2.57
N VAL A 347 -14.09 -39.14 -3.62
CA VAL A 347 -13.26 -38.09 -4.23
C VAL A 347 -13.02 -36.96 -3.24
N GLY A 348 -14.07 -36.50 -2.58
CA GLY A 348 -13.97 -35.44 -1.60
C GLY A 348 -13.09 -35.81 -0.42
N MET A 349 -13.23 -37.04 0.09
CA MET A 349 -12.43 -37.52 1.21
C MET A 349 -10.94 -37.58 0.86
N LEU A 350 -10.56 -38.14 -0.30
CA LEU A 350 -9.15 -38.17 -0.70
C LEU A 350 -8.62 -36.75 -0.94
N SER A 351 -9.33 -35.94 -1.73
CA SER A 351 -8.91 -34.58 -2.08
C SER A 351 -8.75 -33.69 -0.86
N PHE A 352 -9.73 -33.70 0.06
CA PHE A 352 -9.68 -32.92 1.29
C PHE A 352 -8.64 -33.45 2.27
N CYS A 353 -8.67 -34.75 2.61
CA CYS A 353 -7.81 -35.28 3.65
C CYS A 353 -6.33 -35.27 3.27
N VAL A 354 -5.98 -35.62 2.03
CA VAL A 354 -4.58 -35.60 1.58
C VAL A 354 -4.05 -34.17 1.51
N THR A 355 -4.82 -33.24 0.92
CA THR A 355 -4.44 -31.82 0.88
C THR A 355 -4.30 -31.26 2.29
N PHE A 356 -5.28 -31.50 3.17
CA PHE A 356 -5.26 -31.00 4.54
C PHE A 356 -4.07 -31.56 5.32
N ALA A 357 -3.83 -32.87 5.28
CA ALA A 357 -2.73 -33.50 6.00
C ALA A 357 -1.36 -33.01 5.50
N ALA A 358 -1.18 -32.93 4.18
CA ALA A 358 0.06 -32.46 3.59
C ALA A 358 0.34 -30.98 3.93
N LEU A 359 -0.65 -30.11 3.77
CA LEU A 359 -0.51 -28.69 4.09
C LEU A 359 -0.37 -28.45 5.58
N TRP A 360 -1.07 -29.19 6.43
CA TRP A 360 -0.89 -29.11 7.87
C TRP A 360 0.54 -29.47 8.28
N LEU A 361 1.12 -30.53 7.69
CA LEU A 361 2.50 -30.92 7.94
C LEU A 361 3.49 -29.87 7.43
N ILE A 362 3.31 -29.37 6.21
CA ILE A 362 4.16 -28.31 5.64
C ILE A 362 4.10 -27.05 6.52
N ASN A 363 2.91 -26.67 6.99
CA ASN A 363 2.71 -25.49 7.83
C ASN A 363 3.44 -25.56 9.18
N ARG A 364 3.84 -26.76 9.64
CA ARG A 364 4.69 -26.93 10.84
C ARG A 364 6.15 -26.59 10.59
N ILE A 365 6.61 -26.69 9.35
CA ILE A 365 8.02 -26.49 8.95
C ILE A 365 8.18 -25.10 8.33
N MET A 366 7.27 -24.73 7.43
CA MET A 366 7.25 -23.45 6.73
C MET A 366 5.83 -22.88 6.78
N PRO A 367 5.63 -21.69 7.37
CA PRO A 367 4.31 -21.06 7.40
C PRO A 367 3.77 -20.87 5.97
N LEU A 368 2.56 -21.36 5.72
CA LEU A 368 1.89 -21.24 4.42
C LEU A 368 1.41 -19.81 4.15
N ARG A 369 1.03 -19.10 5.21
CA ARG A 369 0.59 -17.70 5.17
C ARG A 369 1.79 -16.75 5.23
N VAL A 370 1.71 -15.63 4.53
CA VAL A 370 2.67 -14.52 4.66
C VAL A 370 2.55 -13.84 6.03
N SER A 371 3.50 -12.97 6.37
CA SER A 371 3.41 -12.17 7.59
C SER A 371 2.25 -11.17 7.51
N GLU A 372 1.76 -10.71 8.67
CA GLU A 372 0.71 -9.68 8.74
C GLU A 372 1.13 -8.39 8.01
N THR A 373 2.38 -7.98 8.15
CA THR A 373 2.93 -6.81 7.47
C THR A 373 2.93 -7.00 5.95
N ASP A 374 3.30 -8.19 5.46
CA ASP A 374 3.33 -8.48 4.03
C ASP A 374 1.93 -8.57 3.43
N GLU A 375 0.96 -9.08 4.18
CA GLU A 375 -0.44 -9.12 3.75
C GLU A 375 -1.06 -7.72 3.68
N ILE A 376 -0.75 -6.85 4.64
CA ILE A 376 -1.18 -5.44 4.64
C ILE A 376 -0.53 -4.69 3.47
N LEU A 377 0.78 -4.87 3.26
CA LEU A 377 1.54 -4.25 2.19
C LEU A 377 1.05 -4.69 0.80
N GLY A 378 0.75 -5.98 0.64
CA GLY A 378 0.36 -6.60 -0.62
C GLY A 378 1.48 -7.42 -1.24
N LEU A 379 1.11 -8.57 -1.78
CA LEU A 379 2.03 -9.59 -2.29
C LEU A 379 2.78 -9.16 -3.55
N ASN A 380 2.24 -8.21 -4.31
CA ASN A 380 2.96 -7.64 -5.46
C ASN A 380 4.34 -7.12 -5.03
N ILE A 381 4.41 -6.48 -3.87
CA ILE A 381 5.65 -5.88 -3.36
C ILE A 381 6.42 -6.88 -2.50
N SER A 382 5.77 -7.48 -1.50
CA SER A 382 6.45 -8.29 -0.49
C SER A 382 7.07 -9.57 -1.05
N GLU A 383 6.49 -10.16 -2.10
CA GLU A 383 7.04 -11.37 -2.74
C GLU A 383 7.69 -11.10 -4.10
N HIS A 384 7.17 -10.15 -4.89
CA HIS A 384 7.57 -9.99 -6.30
C HIS A 384 8.30 -8.67 -6.60
N GLN A 385 8.47 -7.79 -5.60
CA GLN A 385 9.06 -6.45 -5.77
C GLN A 385 8.45 -5.65 -6.92
N ALA A 386 7.21 -5.97 -7.28
CA ALA A 386 6.47 -5.32 -8.34
C ALA A 386 5.62 -4.22 -7.71
N SER A 387 6.06 -2.97 -7.90
CA SER A 387 5.31 -1.81 -7.46
C SER A 387 4.26 -1.40 -8.50
N THR A 388 3.24 -0.67 -8.03
CA THR A 388 2.36 0.10 -8.89
C THR A 388 2.68 1.58 -8.70
N SER A 389 2.40 2.41 -9.70
CA SER A 389 2.63 3.86 -9.63
C SER A 389 1.96 4.51 -8.41
N MET A 390 0.77 4.03 -8.03
CA MET A 390 0.05 4.46 -6.83
C MET A 390 0.76 4.06 -5.53
N PHE A 391 1.35 2.87 -5.49
CA PHE A 391 2.13 2.43 -4.33
C PHE A 391 3.43 3.22 -4.20
N ASP A 392 4.18 3.41 -5.29
CA ASP A 392 5.43 4.17 -5.27
C ASP A 392 5.21 5.62 -4.81
N LEU A 393 4.10 6.22 -5.25
CA LEU A 393 3.66 7.51 -4.76
C LEU A 393 3.39 7.50 -3.25
N ALA A 394 2.56 6.55 -2.77
CA ALA A 394 2.23 6.46 -1.35
C ALA A 394 3.48 6.22 -0.48
N HIS A 395 4.41 5.39 -0.95
CA HIS A 395 5.67 5.11 -0.28
C HIS A 395 6.56 6.36 -0.22
N ALA A 396 6.70 7.09 -1.34
CA ALA A 396 7.46 8.33 -1.39
C ALA A 396 6.86 9.41 -0.47
N MET A 397 5.53 9.53 -0.41
CA MET A 397 4.82 10.43 0.52
C MET A 397 5.12 10.06 1.99
N ASN A 398 5.09 8.77 2.32
CA ASN A 398 5.38 8.30 3.68
C ASN A 398 6.83 8.54 4.08
N ILE A 399 7.79 8.36 3.16
CA ILE A 399 9.21 8.67 3.40
C ILE A 399 9.38 10.17 3.71
N GLN A 400 8.77 11.06 2.93
CA GLN A 400 8.85 12.50 3.18
C GLN A 400 8.24 12.89 4.52
N ALA A 401 7.07 12.34 4.85
CA ALA A 401 6.40 12.59 6.12
C ALA A 401 7.24 12.10 7.32
N THR A 402 7.84 10.92 7.21
CA THR A 402 8.67 10.32 8.28
C THR A 402 9.97 11.10 8.49
N ASN A 403 10.63 11.48 7.40
CA ASN A 403 11.89 12.22 7.45
C ASN A 403 11.70 13.73 7.68
N GLN A 404 10.46 14.21 7.61
CA GLN A 404 10.12 15.65 7.65
C GLN A 404 10.88 16.47 6.59
N ASP A 405 11.27 15.84 5.48
CA ASP A 405 11.95 16.49 4.36
C ASP A 405 11.00 16.63 3.18
N PHE A 406 10.36 17.79 3.09
CA PHE A 406 9.46 18.17 2.01
C PHE A 406 10.16 18.98 0.90
N SER A 407 11.48 19.15 0.97
CA SER A 407 12.24 19.98 0.01
C SER A 407 12.26 19.37 -1.40
N LYS A 408 12.19 18.04 -1.49
CA LYS A 408 12.23 17.30 -2.74
C LYS A 408 10.83 17.08 -3.27
N ARG A 409 10.66 17.20 -4.58
CA ARG A 409 9.42 16.78 -5.25
C ARG A 409 9.41 15.27 -5.42
N ILE A 410 8.24 14.66 -5.26
CA ILE A 410 8.03 13.27 -5.66
C ILE A 410 8.05 13.23 -7.19
N MET A 411 8.82 12.31 -7.77
CA MET A 411 8.83 12.10 -9.21
C MET A 411 7.44 11.69 -9.69
N ILE A 412 6.95 12.39 -10.71
CA ILE A 412 5.69 12.10 -11.37
C ILE A 412 6.03 11.25 -12.59
N GLU A 413 5.64 9.99 -12.59
CA GLU A 413 5.67 9.21 -13.82
C GLU A 413 4.58 9.74 -14.76
N PRO A 414 4.94 10.32 -15.93
CA PRO A 414 3.97 10.96 -16.81
C PRO A 414 2.91 9.95 -17.28
N TYR A 415 1.64 10.37 -17.28
CA TYR A 415 0.50 9.55 -17.74
C TYR A 415 0.21 8.29 -16.91
N SER A 416 0.78 8.17 -15.72
CA SER A 416 0.37 7.14 -14.74
C SER A 416 -0.92 7.53 -14.01
N ASP A 417 -1.66 6.54 -13.52
CA ASP A 417 -2.86 6.75 -12.68
C ASP A 417 -2.56 7.58 -11.42
N ALA A 418 -1.32 7.51 -10.93
CA ALA A 418 -0.83 8.26 -9.79
C ALA A 418 -0.43 9.70 -10.12
N SER A 419 -0.28 10.06 -11.40
CA SER A 419 0.32 11.34 -11.82
C SER A 419 -0.46 12.55 -11.31
N VAL A 420 -1.79 12.49 -11.32
CA VAL A 420 -2.68 13.55 -10.84
C VAL A 420 -2.50 13.76 -9.34
N ILE A 421 -2.46 12.67 -8.56
CA ILE A 421 -2.31 12.73 -7.11
C ILE A 421 -0.90 13.23 -6.74
N ALA A 422 0.14 12.75 -7.44
CA ALA A 422 1.51 13.20 -7.25
C ALA A 422 1.65 14.70 -7.53
N ALA A 423 0.98 15.22 -8.57
CA ALA A 423 0.95 16.64 -8.88
C ALA A 423 0.28 17.46 -7.76
N TYR A 424 -0.89 17.01 -7.27
CA TYR A 424 -1.56 17.68 -6.16
C TYR A 424 -0.74 17.67 -4.87
N TYR A 425 -0.12 16.54 -4.54
CA TYR A 425 0.75 16.45 -3.36
C TYR A 425 1.97 17.36 -3.47
N ASN A 426 2.63 17.40 -4.64
CA ASN A 426 3.76 18.31 -4.89
C ASN A 426 3.35 19.79 -4.77
N ASN A 427 2.12 20.15 -5.14
CA ASN A 427 1.60 21.51 -4.94
C ASN A 427 1.40 21.82 -3.45
N VAL A 428 0.90 20.85 -2.67
CA VAL A 428 0.72 20.98 -1.22
C VAL A 428 2.08 21.14 -0.52
N THR A 429 3.06 20.30 -0.85
CA THR A 429 4.40 20.40 -0.24
C THR A 429 5.11 21.69 -0.64
N GLN A 430 4.93 22.17 -1.87
CA GLN A 430 5.43 23.47 -2.28
C GLN A 430 4.82 24.62 -1.48
N ALA A 431 3.49 24.63 -1.31
CA ALA A 431 2.81 25.64 -0.51
C ALA A 431 3.26 25.59 0.96
N PHE A 432 3.43 24.39 1.53
CA PHE A 432 3.96 24.21 2.87
C PHE A 432 5.39 24.77 3.02
N ASN A 433 6.29 24.46 2.08
CA ASN A 433 7.65 24.97 2.10
C ASN A 433 7.69 26.50 2.01
N GLN A 434 6.83 27.09 1.17
CA GLN A 434 6.72 28.54 1.06
C GLN A 434 6.24 29.17 2.37
N ILE A 435 5.18 28.63 2.98
CA ILE A 435 4.68 29.08 4.29
C ILE A 435 5.76 28.94 5.37
N SER A 436 6.53 27.85 5.37
CA SER A 436 7.61 27.65 6.33
C SER A 436 8.72 28.68 6.17
N SER A 437 9.11 28.99 4.93
CA SER A 437 10.12 30.03 4.63
C SER A 437 9.64 31.42 5.05
N GLU A 438 8.41 31.80 4.70
CA GLU A 438 7.82 33.09 5.10
C GLU A 438 7.73 33.22 6.62
N LYS A 439 7.39 32.12 7.32
CA LYS A 439 7.38 32.07 8.79
C LYS A 439 8.77 32.27 9.38
N GLU A 440 9.81 31.64 8.83
CA GLU A 440 11.19 31.82 9.30
C GLU A 440 11.66 33.27 9.15
N GLU A 441 11.33 33.91 8.03
CA GLU A 441 11.63 35.32 7.77
C GLU A 441 10.90 36.24 8.76
N LEU A 442 9.60 36.02 8.97
CA LEU A 442 8.80 36.74 9.97
C LEU A 442 9.34 36.56 11.40
N ILE A 443 9.81 35.38 11.76
CA ILE A 443 10.44 35.13 13.06
C ILE A 443 11.74 35.92 13.17
N ALA A 444 12.59 35.90 12.14
CA ALA A 444 13.84 36.66 12.12
C ALA A 444 13.60 38.17 12.25
N GLU A 445 12.61 38.70 11.52
CA GLU A 445 12.19 40.09 11.62
C GLU A 445 11.65 40.42 13.02
N THR A 446 10.80 39.56 13.57
CA THR A 446 10.25 39.72 14.93
C THR A 446 11.35 39.76 15.98
N ILE A 447 12.35 38.88 15.88
CA ILE A 447 13.53 38.87 16.76
C ILE A 447 14.33 40.16 16.61
N HIS A 448 14.51 40.65 15.37
CA HIS A 448 15.22 41.89 15.12
C HIS A 448 14.50 43.10 15.76
N VAL A 449 13.20 43.25 15.51
CA VAL A 449 12.37 44.33 16.09
C VAL A 449 12.29 44.22 17.63
N ALA A 450 12.30 43.01 18.20
CA ALA A 450 12.30 42.82 19.64
C ALA A 450 13.61 43.29 20.31
N ASN A 451 14.74 43.17 19.61
CA ASN A 451 16.07 43.40 20.17
C ASN A 451 16.70 44.75 19.79
N TYR A 452 16.27 45.41 18.73
CA TYR A 452 16.81 46.68 18.25
C TYR A 452 15.77 47.80 18.26
N ASP A 453 16.25 49.03 18.51
CA ASP A 453 15.46 50.26 18.49
C ASP A 453 15.22 50.72 17.06
N LEU A 454 13.95 50.85 16.65
CA LEU A 454 13.58 51.18 15.27
C LEU A 454 14.06 52.58 14.84
N LEU A 455 14.22 53.50 15.79
CA LEU A 455 14.64 54.87 15.48
C LEU A 455 16.15 54.94 15.25
N THR A 456 16.94 54.37 16.16
CA THR A 456 18.40 54.55 16.20
C THR A 456 19.19 53.37 15.63
N GLY A 457 18.57 52.20 15.47
CA GLY A 457 19.25 50.96 15.05
C GLY A 457 20.14 50.34 16.14
N LEU A 458 20.18 50.92 17.35
CA LEU A 458 20.93 50.38 18.49
C LEU A 458 20.19 49.25 19.18
N ALA A 459 20.89 48.48 20.01
CA ALA A 459 20.24 47.47 20.84
C ALA A 459 19.22 48.11 21.80
N LYS A 460 18.12 47.42 22.09
CA LYS A 460 17.19 47.78 23.17
C LYS A 460 17.76 47.35 24.52
N ARG A 461 17.24 47.96 25.59
CA ARG A 461 17.51 47.57 26.99
C ARG A 461 17.50 46.06 27.22
N ARG A 462 16.55 45.32 26.64
CA ARG A 462 16.44 43.87 26.81
C ARG A 462 17.67 43.12 26.28
N LEU A 463 18.12 43.44 25.07
CA LEU A 463 19.30 42.80 24.46
C LEU A 463 20.56 43.17 25.25
N LEU A 464 20.70 44.43 25.65
CA LEU A 464 21.81 44.89 26.50
C LEU A 464 21.90 44.11 27.82
N VAL A 465 20.81 44.00 28.57
CA VAL A 465 20.78 43.26 29.85
C VAL A 465 21.20 41.80 29.63
N THR A 466 20.72 41.18 28.55
CA THR A 466 21.08 39.81 28.18
C THR A 466 22.58 39.68 27.88
N GLU A 467 23.16 40.63 27.14
CA GLU A 467 24.59 40.61 26.82
C GLU A 467 25.47 40.95 28.03
N LEU A 468 25.00 41.80 28.95
CA LEU A 468 25.67 42.05 30.23
C LEU A 468 25.71 40.80 31.11
N ASP A 469 24.59 40.07 31.23
CA ASP A 469 24.56 38.78 31.94
C ASP A 469 25.55 37.78 31.33
N LYS A 470 25.57 37.67 29.99
CA LYS A 470 26.55 36.82 29.29
C LYS A 470 28.00 37.30 29.51
N SER A 471 28.22 38.61 29.57
CA SER A 471 29.53 39.21 29.82
C SER A 471 30.05 38.81 31.20
N LEU A 472 29.23 38.93 32.25
CA LEU A 472 29.55 38.49 33.61
C LEU A 472 29.84 36.99 33.70
N LEU A 473 29.11 36.16 32.94
CA LEU A 473 29.39 34.73 32.85
C LEU A 473 30.70 34.42 32.11
N ARG A 474 31.03 35.19 31.06
CA ARG A 474 32.28 35.04 30.29
C ARG A 474 33.50 35.38 31.12
N LEU A 475 33.42 36.39 31.99
CA LEU A 475 34.50 36.80 32.90
C LEU A 475 34.97 35.65 33.81
N LYS A 476 34.08 34.73 34.21
CA LYS A 476 34.45 33.54 34.99
C LYS A 476 35.36 32.56 34.25
N ARG A 477 35.38 32.61 32.91
CA ARG A 477 36.16 31.69 32.06
C ARG A 477 37.38 32.38 31.43
N GLN A 478 37.29 33.67 31.16
CA GLN A 478 38.33 34.49 30.53
C GLN A 478 38.46 35.80 31.30
N PRO A 479 39.45 35.92 32.20
CA PRO A 479 39.69 37.15 32.95
C PRO A 479 40.03 38.29 31.99
N GLN A 480 39.23 39.34 32.04
CA GLN A 480 39.44 40.58 31.29
C GLN A 480 38.74 41.72 32.04
N THR A 481 39.12 42.96 31.75
CA THR A 481 38.41 44.12 32.27
C THR A 481 37.40 44.58 31.23
N ASN A 482 36.17 44.83 31.66
CA ASN A 482 35.08 45.37 30.87
C ASN A 482 34.64 46.73 31.44
N ALA A 483 33.98 47.53 30.62
CA ALA A 483 33.46 48.82 31.03
C ALA A 483 32.01 49.01 30.58
N LEU A 484 31.17 49.51 31.49
CA LEU A 484 29.79 49.88 31.20
C LEU A 484 29.63 51.39 31.32
N PHE A 485 29.12 52.02 30.26
CA PHE A 485 28.89 53.45 30.19
C PHE A 485 27.39 53.70 30.21
N PHE A 486 26.95 54.66 31.00
CA PHE A 486 25.59 55.20 31.00
C PHE A 486 25.68 56.66 30.55
N ILE A 487 24.97 57.00 29.49
CA ILE A 487 25.10 58.26 28.77
C ILE A 487 23.72 58.89 28.71
N ASP A 488 23.64 60.18 29.00
CA ASP A 488 22.43 60.96 28.86
C ASP A 488 22.74 62.25 28.08
N LEU A 489 21.89 62.57 27.10
CA LEU A 489 22.08 63.73 26.24
C LEU A 489 21.66 65.03 26.96
N ASP A 490 22.66 65.87 27.23
CA ASP A 490 22.44 67.14 27.90
C ASP A 490 21.74 68.12 26.95
N GLY A 491 20.55 68.59 27.37
CA GLY A 491 19.77 69.59 26.63
C GLY A 491 18.81 69.00 25.58
N PHE A 492 18.71 67.67 25.48
CA PHE A 492 17.79 67.00 24.55
C PHE A 492 16.34 67.47 24.68
N LYS A 493 15.83 67.61 25.91
CA LYS A 493 14.48 68.12 26.16
C LYS A 493 14.25 69.50 25.55
N ASN A 494 15.23 70.40 25.63
CA ASN A 494 15.11 71.73 25.03
C ASN A 494 14.99 71.65 23.50
N VAL A 495 15.72 70.73 22.87
CA VAL A 495 15.63 70.53 21.42
C VAL A 495 14.22 70.04 21.03
N ASN A 496 13.66 69.09 21.78
CA ASN A 496 12.27 68.66 21.58
C ASN A 496 11.25 69.79 21.79
N ASP A 497 11.40 70.54 22.87
CA ASP A 497 10.44 71.59 23.26
C ASP A 497 10.46 72.78 22.28
N VAL A 498 11.62 73.09 21.68
CA VAL A 498 11.80 74.23 20.75
C VAL A 498 11.58 73.84 19.29
N HIS A 499 12.14 72.71 18.85
CA HIS A 499 12.20 72.33 17.43
C HIS A 499 11.29 71.15 17.07
N GLY A 500 10.55 70.62 18.05
CA GLY A 500 9.60 69.52 17.88
C GLY A 500 10.24 68.13 17.98
N HIS A 501 9.37 67.12 18.10
CA HIS A 501 9.78 65.73 18.27
C HIS A 501 10.55 65.16 17.08
N ASP A 502 10.26 65.58 15.85
CA ASP A 502 10.99 65.12 14.65
C ASP A 502 12.47 65.56 14.69
N ALA A 503 12.75 66.76 15.21
CA ALA A 503 14.11 67.25 15.42
C ALA A 503 14.83 66.46 16.52
N GLY A 504 14.14 66.12 17.61
CA GLY A 504 14.67 65.23 18.64
C GLY A 504 14.94 63.81 18.12
N ASP A 505 14.08 63.27 17.28
CA ASP A 505 14.27 61.95 16.67
C ASP A 505 15.49 61.92 15.74
N TYR A 506 15.71 62.99 14.98
CA TYR A 506 16.93 63.17 14.18
C TYR A 506 18.18 63.29 15.07
N LEU A 507 18.08 64.06 16.16
CA LEU A 507 19.15 64.21 17.14
C LEU A 507 19.54 62.86 17.76
N LEU A 508 18.57 62.01 18.10
CA LEU A 508 18.81 60.66 18.62
C LEU A 508 19.50 59.74 17.61
N LYS A 509 19.13 59.82 16.32
CA LYS A 509 19.79 59.09 15.23
C LYS A 509 21.25 59.50 15.08
N GLU A 510 21.51 60.80 15.10
CA GLU A 510 22.87 61.33 14.95
C GLU A 510 23.72 61.04 16.19
N ALA A 511 23.14 61.13 17.40
CA ALA A 511 23.80 60.72 18.64
C ALA A 511 24.15 59.22 18.62
N ALA A 512 23.23 58.36 18.20
CA ALA A 512 23.48 56.93 18.07
C ALA A 512 24.62 56.61 17.09
N LYS A 513 24.63 57.27 15.92
CA LYS A 513 25.68 57.14 14.90
C LYS A 513 27.05 57.58 15.44
N ARG A 514 27.10 58.71 16.15
CA ARG A 514 28.33 59.23 16.77
C ARG A 514 28.83 58.32 17.89
N ILE A 515 27.93 57.76 18.69
CA ILE A 515 28.25 56.75 19.71
C ILE A 515 28.86 55.50 19.06
N GLN A 516 28.22 54.95 18.03
CA GLN A 516 28.74 53.78 17.30
C GLN A 516 30.10 54.04 16.66
N ALA A 517 30.32 55.24 16.10
CA ALA A 517 31.61 55.63 15.52
C ALA A 517 32.72 55.80 16.57
N SER A 518 32.36 56.00 17.84
CA SER A 518 33.29 56.19 18.95
C SER A 518 33.77 54.88 19.60
N ILE A 519 33.14 53.74 19.26
CA ILE A 519 33.41 52.42 19.85
C ILE A 519 33.84 51.39 18.78
N ARG A 520 34.34 50.22 19.20
CA ARG A 520 34.73 49.16 18.26
C ARG A 520 33.48 48.44 17.74
N LYS A 521 33.56 47.83 16.56
CA LYS A 521 32.47 47.01 15.99
C LYS A 521 32.05 45.83 16.88
N VAL A 522 32.91 45.38 17.79
CA VAL A 522 32.66 44.29 18.73
C VAL A 522 31.98 44.76 20.03
N ASP A 523 31.98 46.07 20.28
CA ASP A 523 31.35 46.67 21.45
C ASP A 523 29.83 46.86 21.21
N LEU A 524 29.04 46.84 22.28
CA LEU A 524 27.58 46.94 22.19
C LEU A 524 27.12 48.33 22.62
N ALA A 525 26.43 49.04 21.74
CA ALA A 525 25.69 50.25 22.08
C ALA A 525 24.18 49.98 22.07
N ALA A 526 23.51 50.46 23.11
CA ALA A 526 22.09 50.31 23.32
C ALA A 526 21.42 51.64 23.62
N ARG A 527 20.20 51.83 23.12
CA ARG A 527 19.32 52.90 23.59
C ARG A 527 18.51 52.36 24.76
N PHE A 528 18.75 52.91 25.95
CA PHE A 528 18.22 52.36 27.20
C PHE A 528 16.81 52.88 27.51
N GLY A 529 16.53 54.14 27.17
CA GLY A 529 15.22 54.79 27.24
C GLY A 529 15.33 56.26 26.85
N GLY A 530 14.31 56.86 26.24
CA GLY A 530 14.31 58.30 25.91
C GLY A 530 15.59 58.76 25.16
N ASP A 531 16.38 59.57 25.85
CA ASP A 531 17.69 60.14 25.48
C ASP A 531 18.89 59.49 26.20
N GLU A 532 18.67 58.35 26.85
CA GLU A 532 19.68 57.56 27.54
C GLU A 532 20.24 56.46 26.65
N PHE A 533 21.57 56.37 26.62
CA PHE A 533 22.33 55.35 25.91
C PHE A 533 23.24 54.59 26.87
N VAL A 534 23.40 53.29 26.63
CA VAL A 534 24.31 52.45 27.42
C VAL A 534 25.26 51.72 26.50
N ILE A 535 26.54 51.72 26.84
CA ILE A 535 27.58 51.05 26.06
C ILE A 535 28.28 50.02 26.92
N LEU A 536 28.40 48.80 26.41
CA LEU A 536 29.22 47.74 26.97
C LEU A 536 30.48 47.58 26.11
N LEU A 537 31.64 47.86 26.72
CA LEU A 537 32.96 47.57 26.16
C LEU A 537 33.52 46.30 26.79
N GLU A 538 33.86 45.29 25.99
CA GLU A 538 34.47 44.05 26.48
C GLU A 538 35.98 44.01 26.19
N GLY A 539 36.79 43.51 27.12
CA GLY A 539 38.23 43.31 26.92
C GLY A 539 38.98 44.62 26.66
N ILE A 540 38.82 45.60 27.55
CA ILE A 540 39.61 46.83 27.50
C ILE A 540 41.03 46.56 28.02
N GLN A 541 42.03 47.21 27.42
CA GLN A 541 43.44 46.95 27.73
C GLN A 541 43.92 47.65 29.02
N ASN A 542 43.32 48.80 29.35
CA ASN A 542 43.61 49.60 30.54
C ASN A 542 42.46 50.60 30.79
N ASP A 543 42.38 51.12 32.00
CA ASP A 543 41.37 52.11 32.41
C ASP A 543 41.42 53.39 31.57
N SER A 544 42.60 53.76 31.08
CA SER A 544 42.80 54.91 30.19
C SER A 544 42.08 54.77 28.85
N TYR A 545 41.83 53.54 28.38
CA TYR A 545 41.05 53.28 27.18
C TYR A 545 39.58 53.67 27.37
N ALA A 546 38.97 53.32 28.51
CA ALA A 546 37.60 53.69 28.82
C ALA A 546 37.45 55.22 28.92
N ALA A 547 38.40 55.90 29.56
CA ALA A 547 38.45 57.36 29.59
C ALA A 547 38.56 57.97 28.18
N THR A 548 39.42 57.42 27.33
CA THR A 548 39.57 57.88 25.93
C THR A 548 38.27 57.73 25.14
N VAL A 549 37.54 56.63 25.33
CA VAL A 549 36.22 56.43 24.69
C VAL A 549 35.19 57.43 25.24
N ALA A 550 35.19 57.70 26.55
CA ALA A 550 34.33 58.72 27.15
C ALA A 550 34.57 60.11 26.56
N ASP A 551 35.84 60.53 26.47
CA ASP A 551 36.24 61.81 25.88
C ASP A 551 35.83 61.92 24.41
N LYS A 552 36.02 60.83 23.64
CA LYS A 552 35.59 60.76 22.24
C LYS A 552 34.08 60.93 22.09
N ILE A 553 33.28 60.28 22.94
CA ILE A 553 31.82 60.39 22.90
C ILE A 553 31.40 61.82 23.20
N ILE A 554 31.94 62.44 24.26
CA ILE A 554 31.60 63.83 24.63
C ILE A 554 31.98 64.80 23.51
N ALA A 555 33.20 64.68 22.98
CA ALA A 555 33.67 65.52 21.87
C ALA A 555 32.80 65.33 20.62
N ALA A 556 32.39 64.09 20.32
CA ALA A 556 31.51 63.81 19.19
C ALA A 556 30.10 64.40 19.40
N MET A 557 29.57 64.42 20.63
CA MET A 557 28.26 65.03 20.92
C MET A 557 28.28 66.55 20.77
N GLN A 558 29.41 67.19 21.04
CA GLN A 558 29.61 68.65 20.93
C GLN A 558 29.78 69.15 19.49
N LEU A 559 29.86 68.27 18.49
CA LEU A 559 29.85 68.70 17.10
C LEU A 559 28.46 69.22 16.73
N ASP A 560 28.41 70.31 15.99
CA ASP A 560 27.17 70.89 15.48
C ASP A 560 26.33 69.86 14.71
N ILE A 561 25.02 69.88 14.94
CA ILE A 561 24.03 69.04 14.27
C ILE A 561 23.11 69.95 13.50
N GLU A 562 23.17 69.86 12.17
CA GLU A 562 22.21 70.50 11.28
C GLU A 562 20.90 69.69 11.29
N LEU A 563 19.85 70.27 11.86
CA LEU A 563 18.53 69.68 11.92
C LEU A 563 17.83 69.77 10.54
N PRO A 564 16.84 68.89 10.26
CA PRO A 564 16.10 68.92 9.00
C PRO A 564 15.38 70.26 8.71
N CYS A 565 15.12 71.07 9.73
CA CYS A 565 14.55 72.41 9.60
C CYS A 565 15.56 73.50 9.16
N GLY A 566 16.85 73.15 8.99
CA GLY A 566 17.92 74.06 8.60
C GLY A 566 18.56 74.82 9.77
N GLU A 567 18.15 74.53 11.01
CA GLU A 567 18.77 75.09 12.21
C GLU A 567 19.90 74.20 12.72
N VAL A 568 20.92 74.83 13.30
CA VAL A 568 22.08 74.12 13.86
C VAL A 568 21.96 74.11 15.37
N VAL A 569 21.99 72.91 15.96
CA VAL A 569 21.99 72.71 17.41
C VAL A 569 23.28 72.06 17.87
N THR A 570 23.78 72.49 19.02
CA THR A 570 24.92 71.88 19.70
C THR A 570 24.43 71.32 21.02
N ILE A 571 24.62 70.01 21.24
CA ILE A 571 24.32 69.34 22.51
C ILE A 571 25.61 68.88 23.16
N SER A 572 25.51 68.34 24.37
CA SER A 572 26.61 67.59 24.99
C SER A 572 26.05 66.31 25.60
N ALA A 573 26.89 65.51 26.24
CA ALA A 573 26.43 64.36 27.00
C ALA A 573 27.11 64.29 28.37
N SER A 574 26.37 63.80 29.34
CA SER A 574 26.88 63.42 30.64
C SER A 574 27.08 61.91 30.66
N VAL A 575 28.29 61.47 31.00
CA VAL A 575 28.68 60.05 30.90
C VAL A 575 29.09 59.53 32.28
N GLY A 576 28.47 58.45 32.72
CA GLY A 576 28.91 57.68 33.87
C GLY A 576 29.51 56.37 33.43
N LEU A 577 30.64 55.97 33.98
CA LEU A 577 31.25 54.69 33.64
C LEU A 577 31.59 53.88 34.88
N THR A 578 31.45 52.56 34.78
CA THR A 578 31.88 51.62 35.81
C THR A 578 32.72 50.53 35.16
N LEU A 579 33.87 50.22 35.77
CA LEU A 579 34.74 49.14 35.34
C LEU A 579 34.39 47.87 36.14
N PHE A 580 34.45 46.72 35.48
CA PHE A 580 34.19 45.44 36.12
C PHE A 580 35.01 44.32 35.47
N ASP A 581 35.47 43.40 36.30
CA ASP A 581 36.32 42.27 35.95
C ASP A 581 35.85 40.99 36.65
N ASP A 582 36.67 39.94 36.63
CA ASP A 582 36.38 38.65 37.27
C ASP A 582 36.31 38.73 38.81
N GLN A 583 36.80 39.81 39.43
CA GLN A 583 36.69 40.04 40.87
C GLN A 583 35.40 40.80 41.26
N CYS A 584 34.62 41.29 40.29
CA CYS A 584 33.36 41.97 40.57
C CYS A 584 32.25 40.98 40.99
N HIS A 585 31.90 40.98 42.28
CA HIS A 585 30.71 40.30 42.80
C HIS A 585 29.45 41.16 42.63
N CYS A 586 29.10 41.47 41.38
CA CYS A 586 28.02 42.40 41.03
C CYS A 586 27.00 41.74 40.10
N SER A 587 25.72 42.11 40.25
CA SER A 587 24.66 41.78 39.29
C SER A 587 24.60 42.81 38.16
N VAL A 588 23.88 42.51 37.08
CA VAL A 588 23.63 43.47 35.98
C VAL A 588 22.97 44.76 36.50
N ASP A 589 22.03 44.64 37.43
CA ASP A 589 21.37 45.79 38.05
C ASP A 589 22.36 46.64 38.87
N ASP A 590 23.33 46.01 39.55
CA ASP A 590 24.37 46.75 40.27
C ASP A 590 25.25 47.54 39.31
N LEU A 591 25.67 46.95 38.19
CA LEU A 591 26.51 47.63 37.19
C LEU A 591 25.78 48.81 36.56
N LEU A 592 24.53 48.62 36.12
CA LEU A 592 23.71 49.69 35.55
C LEU A 592 23.51 50.82 36.56
N LYS A 593 23.24 50.48 37.83
CA LYS A 593 23.07 51.47 38.91
C LYS A 593 24.34 52.25 39.22
N ARG A 594 25.52 51.60 39.20
CA ARG A 594 26.81 52.27 39.40
C ARG A 594 27.10 53.26 38.27
N ALA A 595 26.91 52.83 37.02
CA ALA A 595 27.12 53.68 35.86
C ALA A 595 26.12 54.87 35.83
N ASP A 596 24.85 54.63 36.15
CA ASP A 596 23.83 55.68 36.27
C ASP A 596 24.16 56.69 37.39
N GLN A 597 24.57 56.23 38.57
CA GLN A 597 24.99 57.10 39.67
C GLN A 597 26.20 57.98 39.31
N ALA A 598 27.16 57.42 38.56
CA ALA A 598 28.29 58.17 38.04
C ALA A 598 27.84 59.22 37.02
N MET A 599 26.91 58.88 36.11
CA MET A 599 26.35 59.81 35.13
C MET A 599 25.62 60.97 35.80
N TYR A 600 24.82 60.67 36.82
CA TYR A 600 24.14 61.68 37.61
C TYR A 600 25.11 62.61 38.37
N THR A 601 26.25 62.07 38.79
CA THR A 601 27.34 62.86 39.37
C THR A 601 27.98 63.78 38.33
N ALA A 602 28.17 63.32 37.09
CA ALA A 602 28.64 64.15 35.98
C ALA A 602 27.67 65.32 35.69
N LYS A 603 26.35 65.06 35.71
CA LYS A 603 25.33 66.12 35.59
C LYS A 603 25.44 67.17 36.68
N LYS A 604 25.60 66.75 37.95
CA LYS A 604 25.74 67.67 39.10
C LYS A 604 27.01 68.50 39.06
N ARG A 605 28.08 68.00 38.43
CA ARG A 605 29.36 68.70 38.29
C ARG A 605 29.40 69.72 37.14
N GLY A 606 28.26 69.97 36.50
CA GLY A 606 28.16 70.99 35.44
C GLY A 606 27.96 70.43 34.04
N LYS A 607 27.60 69.15 33.88
CA LYS A 607 27.31 68.49 32.59
C LYS A 607 28.54 68.39 31.67
N SER A 608 28.36 67.83 30.47
CA SER A 608 29.39 67.77 29.41
C SER A 608 30.73 67.16 29.86
N GLN A 609 30.68 66.16 30.73
CA GLN A 609 31.84 65.51 31.32
C GLN A 609 31.53 64.05 31.62
N TRP A 610 32.56 63.28 31.97
CA TRP A 610 32.41 61.92 32.43
C TRP A 610 32.86 61.74 33.88
N VAL A 611 32.26 60.77 34.58
CA VAL A 611 32.64 60.36 35.94
C VAL A 611 32.74 58.85 35.98
N ILE A 612 33.76 58.34 36.67
CA ILE A 612 33.90 56.92 37.00
C ILE A 612 33.34 56.66 38.41
N TYR A 613 32.58 55.56 38.58
CA TYR A 613 31.99 55.14 39.86
C TYR A 613 33.03 54.64 40.86
#